data_AF-A0A2D6M241-F1
#
_entry.id   AF-A0A2D6M241-F1
#
_cell.length_a   1.000
_cell.length_b   1.000
_cell.length_c   1.000
_cell.angle_alpha   90.00
_cell.angle_beta   90.00
_cell.angle_gamma   90.00
#
_symmetry.space_group_name_H-M   'P 1'
#
loop_
_entity.id
_entity.type
_entity.pdbx_description
1 polymer ?
#
loop_
_entity_poly.entity_id
_entity_poly.type
_entity_poly.pdbx_seq_one_letter_code
_entity_poly.pdbx_strand_id
1 'polypeptide(L)'
;MAKAITCVNPRLVVMEYNAKFRPPTSWVMEYNPDHVWDETDYFGASLQALEKLFTGKGYSLVGCNISGANAFFVRNDLVGDYFHTPFTAENHYEPARYWIVDGFISGHPPRFGLFETP
;
A
#
# COMPACT_ATOMS: atom_id res chain seq x y z
N MET A 1 -0.04 -12.54 7.36
CA MET A 1 1.41 -12.42 7.14
C MET A 1 2.06 -11.28 7.95
N ALA A 2 1.76 -9.99 7.71
CA ALA A 2 2.48 -8.86 8.34
C ALA A 2 2.46 -8.83 9.89
N LYS A 3 1.44 -9.42 10.55
CA LYS A 3 1.44 -9.62 12.01
C LYS A 3 2.61 -10.48 12.50
N ALA A 4 3.01 -11.50 11.73
CA ALA A 4 4.02 -12.48 12.13
C ALA A 4 5.48 -12.02 11.89
N ILE A 5 5.69 -10.95 11.12
CA ILE A 5 7.03 -10.43 10.85
C ILE A 5 7.50 -9.60 12.06
N THR A 6 8.53 -10.09 12.74
CA THR A 6 9.15 -9.49 13.93
C THR A 6 10.67 -9.36 13.85
N CYS A 7 11.32 -10.01 12.89
CA CYS A 7 12.78 -10.04 12.74
C CYS A 7 13.38 -8.76 12.14
N VAL A 8 12.54 -7.85 11.63
CA VAL A 8 12.96 -6.60 10.99
C VAL A 8 12.15 -5.43 11.52
N ASN A 9 12.75 -4.24 11.51
CA ASN A 9 12.12 -2.98 11.88
C ASN A 9 12.31 -1.93 10.77
N PRO A 10 11.58 -2.05 9.63
CA PRO A 10 11.77 -1.19 8.48
C PRO A 10 11.42 0.28 8.76
N ARG A 11 12.00 1.19 7.98
CA ARG A 11 11.66 2.63 8.04
C ARG A 11 10.32 2.93 7.34
N LEU A 12 10.02 2.16 6.30
CA LEU A 12 8.85 2.26 5.45
C LEU A 12 8.33 0.85 5.16
N VAL A 13 7.02 0.67 5.25
CA VAL A 13 6.32 -0.51 4.74
C VAL A 13 5.40 -0.05 3.61
N VAL A 14 5.45 -0.76 2.48
CA VAL A 14 4.49 -0.60 1.39
C VAL A 14 3.61 -1.84 1.39
N MET A 15 2.30 -1.65 1.32
CA MET A 15 1.33 -2.74 1.33
C MET A 15 0.23 -2.48 0.31
N GLU A 16 -0.09 -3.50 -0.47
CA GLU A 16 -1.24 -3.44 -1.36
C GLU A 16 -2.54 -3.50 -0.55
N TYR A 17 -3.53 -2.71 -0.95
CA TYR A 17 -4.85 -2.70 -0.34
C TYR A 17 -5.95 -2.82 -1.39
N ASN A 18 -7.06 -3.39 -0.98
CA ASN A 18 -8.24 -3.52 -1.82
C ASN A 18 -9.08 -2.24 -1.74
N ALA A 19 -8.90 -1.36 -2.72
CA ALA A 19 -9.62 -0.10 -2.83
C ALA A 19 -11.11 -0.25 -3.20
N LYS A 20 -11.65 -1.47 -3.33
CA LYS A 20 -13.11 -1.68 -3.36
C LYS A 20 -13.76 -1.22 -2.05
N PHE A 21 -13.09 -1.50 -0.93
CA PHE A 21 -13.58 -1.24 0.42
C PHE A 21 -13.10 0.12 0.92
N ARG A 22 -13.95 1.14 0.76
CA ARG A 22 -13.66 2.51 1.21
C ARG A 22 -13.64 2.59 2.74
N PRO A 23 -12.80 3.45 3.35
CA PRO A 23 -12.94 3.79 4.76
C PRO A 23 -14.36 4.30 5.07
N PRO A 24 -14.92 3.97 6.24
CA PRO A 24 -14.29 3.28 7.37
C PRO A 24 -14.39 1.73 7.31
N THR A 25 -14.71 1.14 6.15
CA THR A 25 -14.87 -0.31 6.02
C THR A 25 -13.57 -1.04 6.36
N SER A 26 -13.60 -1.85 7.41
CA SER A 26 -12.49 -2.66 7.89
C SER A 26 -12.73 -4.12 7.52
N TRP A 27 -12.08 -4.59 6.47
CA TRP A 27 -12.27 -5.93 5.92
C TRP A 27 -10.92 -6.60 5.67
N VAL A 28 -10.82 -7.89 5.95
CA VAL A 28 -9.63 -8.71 5.73
C VAL A 28 -10.10 -10.04 5.17
N MET A 29 -9.51 -10.46 4.05
CA MET A 29 -9.72 -11.79 3.50
C MET A 29 -9.27 -12.87 4.49
N GLU A 30 -9.96 -14.01 4.53
CA GLU A 30 -9.51 -15.16 5.31
C GLU A 30 -8.21 -15.72 4.73
N TYR A 31 -7.28 -16.12 5.61
CA TYR A 31 -6.02 -16.70 5.15
C TYR A 31 -6.27 -18.12 4.65
N ASN A 32 -6.00 -18.34 3.37
CA ASN A 32 -5.99 -19.66 2.74
C ASN A 32 -4.66 -19.84 1.99
N PRO A 33 -3.81 -20.81 2.37
CA PRO A 33 -2.52 -21.04 1.72
C PRO A 33 -2.65 -21.53 0.27
N ASP A 34 -3.79 -22.11 -0.09
CA ASP A 34 -4.08 -22.63 -1.44
C ASP A 34 -4.86 -21.61 -2.29
N HIS A 35 -5.08 -20.40 -1.78
CA HIS A 35 -5.81 -19.38 -2.53
C HIS A 35 -5.02 -18.91 -3.75
N VAL A 36 -5.70 -18.93 -4.89
CA VAL A 36 -5.29 -18.26 -6.12
C VAL A 36 -6.34 -17.21 -6.42
N TRP A 37 -5.90 -15.98 -6.67
CA TRP A 37 -6.81 -14.89 -7.02
C TRP A 37 -7.56 -15.23 -8.31
N ASP A 38 -8.89 -15.13 -8.25
CA ASP A 38 -9.83 -15.49 -9.31
C ASP A 38 -10.40 -14.26 -10.02
N GLU A 39 -9.65 -13.14 -9.98
CA GLU A 39 -10.02 -11.84 -10.55
C GLU A 39 -11.22 -11.15 -9.89
N THR A 40 -11.74 -11.70 -8.79
CA THR A 40 -12.82 -11.08 -8.01
C THR A 40 -12.31 -10.01 -7.04
N ASP A 41 -13.20 -9.37 -6.28
CA ASP A 41 -12.83 -8.47 -5.18
C ASP A 41 -12.47 -9.21 -3.87
N TYR A 42 -12.43 -10.54 -3.88
CA TYR A 42 -12.04 -11.36 -2.72
C TYR A 42 -10.52 -11.53 -2.63
N PHE A 43 -9.82 -10.44 -2.32
CA PHE A 43 -8.38 -10.44 -2.12
C PHE A 43 -7.94 -9.42 -1.07
N GLY A 44 -6.85 -9.73 -0.36
CA GLY A 44 -6.12 -8.78 0.48
C GLY A 44 -6.92 -8.25 1.68
N ALA A 45 -6.85 -6.94 1.88
CA ALA A 45 -7.52 -6.25 2.98
C ALA A 45 -7.88 -4.81 2.59
N SER A 46 -8.85 -4.22 3.28
CA SER A 46 -9.18 -2.80 3.11
C SER A 46 -8.10 -1.89 3.73
N LEU A 47 -8.03 -0.64 3.27
CA LEU A 47 -7.08 0.34 3.81
C LEU A 47 -7.27 0.55 5.32
N GLN A 48 -8.52 0.61 5.79
CA GLN A 48 -8.82 0.73 7.22
C GLN A 48 -8.24 -0.43 8.05
N ALA A 49 -8.31 -1.66 7.53
CA ALA A 49 -7.78 -2.81 8.23
C ALA A 49 -6.24 -2.75 8.32
N LEU A 50 -5.58 -2.25 7.27
CA LEU A 50 -4.14 -2.05 7.25
C LEU A 50 -3.70 -0.91 8.18
N GLU A 51 -4.42 0.21 8.20
CA GLU A 51 -4.20 1.29 9.18
C GLU A 51 -4.20 0.74 10.60
N LYS A 52 -5.25 0.02 11.00
CA LYS A 52 -5.34 -0.59 12.34
C LYS A 52 -4.18 -1.53 12.64
N LEU A 53 -3.79 -2.35 11.66
CA LEU A 53 -2.66 -3.27 11.81
C LEU A 53 -1.34 -2.54 12.03
N PHE A 54 -1.03 -1.54 11.21
CA PHE A 54 0.26 -0.86 11.23
C PHE A 54 0.38 0.19 12.33
N THR A 55 -0.73 0.83 12.71
CA THR A 55 -0.80 1.65 13.93
C THR A 55 -0.40 0.82 15.16
N GLY A 56 -0.93 -0.40 15.28
CA GLY A 56 -0.55 -1.34 16.35
C GLY A 56 0.92 -1.81 16.30
N LYS A 57 1.61 -1.61 15.18
CA LYS A 57 3.03 -1.94 15.01
C LYS A 57 3.96 -0.71 15.09
N GLY A 58 3.44 0.47 15.40
CA GLY A 58 4.24 1.70 15.52
C GLY A 58 4.54 2.39 14.19
N TYR A 59 3.61 2.31 13.23
CA TYR A 59 3.70 2.97 11.93
C TYR A 59 2.47 3.84 11.67
N SER A 60 2.66 4.91 10.90
CA SER A 60 1.61 5.85 10.48
C SER A 60 1.36 5.72 8.98
N LEU A 61 0.09 5.71 8.57
CA LEU A 61 -0.30 5.78 7.16
C LEU A 61 -0.06 7.20 6.64
N VAL A 62 0.86 7.36 5.69
CA VAL A 62 1.26 8.69 5.19
C VAL A 62 0.78 9.00 3.77
N GLY A 63 0.18 8.03 3.09
CA GLY A 63 -0.35 8.21 1.75
C GLY A 63 -0.64 6.90 1.04
N CYS A 64 -1.34 7.02 -0.09
CA CYS A 64 -1.53 5.96 -1.06
C CYS A 64 -1.06 6.44 -2.43
N ASN A 65 -0.69 5.51 -3.32
CA ASN A 65 -0.40 5.89 -4.69
C ASN A 65 -1.71 6.23 -5.45
N ILE A 66 -1.61 7.06 -6.49
CA ILE A 66 -2.77 7.60 -7.21
C ILE A 66 -3.65 6.51 -7.87
N SER A 67 -3.08 5.33 -8.18
CA SER A 67 -3.83 4.21 -8.73
C SER A 67 -4.74 3.53 -7.69
N GLY A 68 -4.55 3.83 -6.40
CA GLY A 68 -5.27 3.22 -5.29
C GLY A 68 -4.90 1.75 -5.08
N ALA A 69 -3.63 1.39 -5.28
CA ALA A 69 -3.14 0.01 -5.13
C ALA A 69 -2.29 -0.16 -3.88
N ASN A 70 -1.42 0.80 -3.59
CA ASN A 70 -0.39 0.72 -2.55
C ASN A 70 -0.58 1.80 -1.49
N ALA A 71 -0.48 1.38 -0.23
CA ALA A 71 -0.44 2.24 0.95
C ALA A 71 0.97 2.28 1.54
N PHE A 72 1.38 3.45 2.02
CA PHE A 72 2.71 3.72 2.56
C PHE A 72 2.63 3.98 4.06
N PHE A 73 3.35 3.17 4.84
CA PHE A 73 3.38 3.25 6.30
C PHE A 73 4.79 3.58 6.79
N VAL A 74 4.98 4.76 7.37
CA VAL A 74 6.27 5.22 7.90
C VAL A 74 6.33 4.96 9.40
N ARG A 75 7.49 4.50 9.88
CA ARG A 75 7.69 4.23 11.31
C ARG A 75 7.58 5.53 12.12
N ASN A 76 6.87 5.50 13.24
CA ASN A 76 6.43 6.71 13.96
C ASN A 76 7.58 7.65 14.38
N ASP A 77 8.76 7.12 14.71
CA ASP A 77 9.95 7.90 15.06
C ASP A 77 10.54 8.69 13.88
N LEU A 78 10.11 8.40 12.64
CA LEU A 78 10.63 9.00 11.41
C LEU A 78 9.61 9.89 10.69
N VAL A 79 8.36 9.95 11.16
CA VAL A 79 7.27 10.66 10.47
C VAL A 79 7.49 12.18 10.51
N GLY A 80 7.77 12.74 11.70
CA GLY A 80 7.92 14.20 11.89
C GLY A 80 6.76 15.00 11.29
N ASP A 81 7.09 16.17 10.75
CA ASP A 81 6.15 17.06 10.04
C ASP A 81 6.26 16.92 8.51
N TYR A 82 6.77 15.79 8.01
CA TYR A 82 7.03 15.58 6.58
C TYR A 82 5.80 15.13 5.79
N PHE A 83 4.72 14.74 6.47
CA PHE A 83 3.55 14.11 5.86
C PHE A 83 2.26 14.79 6.31
N HIS A 84 1.26 14.76 5.42
CA HIS A 84 -0.03 15.38 5.66
C HIS A 84 -0.83 14.61 6.73
N THR A 85 -1.28 15.29 7.77
CA THR A 85 -2.12 14.71 8.84
C THR A 85 -3.61 14.92 8.53
N PRO A 86 -4.54 14.15 9.14
CA PRO A 86 -4.30 13.03 10.05
C PRO A 86 -3.89 11.74 9.30
N PHE A 87 -3.14 10.86 9.98
CA PHE A 87 -2.63 9.60 9.43
C PHE A 87 -3.69 8.49 9.39
N THR A 88 -4.87 8.81 8.88
CA THR A 88 -6.04 7.91 8.83
C THR A 88 -6.31 7.43 7.42
N ALA A 89 -6.99 6.28 7.32
CA ALA A 89 -7.44 5.79 6.03
C ALA A 89 -8.39 6.78 5.35
N GLU A 90 -9.28 7.44 6.09
CA GLU A 90 -10.18 8.47 5.55
C GLU A 90 -9.44 9.64 4.88
N ASN A 91 -8.28 10.05 5.42
CA ASN A 91 -7.51 11.16 4.86
C ASN A 91 -6.68 10.74 3.63
N HIS A 92 -6.10 9.54 3.65
CA HIS A 92 -5.13 9.10 2.64
C HIS A 92 -5.67 8.14 1.58
N TYR A 93 -6.95 7.79 1.65
CA TYR A 93 -7.55 6.83 0.73
C TYR A 93 -7.52 7.33 -0.71
N GLU A 94 -7.05 6.46 -1.60
CA GLU A 94 -7.22 6.63 -3.04
C GLU A 94 -8.12 5.50 -3.59
N PRO A 95 -9.12 5.81 -4.43
CA PRO A 95 -9.92 4.79 -5.10
C PRO A 95 -9.11 4.04 -6.15
N ALA A 96 -9.57 2.82 -6.46
CA ALA A 96 -9.05 2.03 -7.58
C ALA A 96 -9.19 2.83 -8.88
N ARG A 97 -8.05 3.28 -9.42
CA ARG A 97 -7.92 3.96 -10.72
C ARG A 97 -6.93 3.19 -11.59
N TYR A 98 -7.16 1.88 -11.74
CA TYR A 98 -6.26 1.00 -12.50
C TYR A 98 -6.10 1.44 -13.97
N TRP A 99 -7.11 2.10 -14.54
CA TRP A 99 -7.04 2.72 -15.86
C TRP A 99 -5.91 3.75 -16.01
N ILE A 100 -5.40 4.35 -14.91
CA ILE A 100 -4.22 5.21 -14.95
C ILE A 100 -2.99 4.41 -15.38
N VAL A 101 -2.86 3.16 -14.94
CA VAL A 101 -1.73 2.30 -15.30
C VAL A 101 -1.72 2.05 -16.82
N ASP A 102 -2.89 1.78 -17.40
CA ASP A 102 -3.06 1.64 -18.86
C ASP A 102 -2.88 2.98 -19.59
N GLY A 103 -3.12 4.12 -18.94
CA GLY A 103 -2.84 5.45 -19.48
C GLY A 103 -1.34 5.77 -19.58
N PHE A 104 -0.49 5.03 -18.87
CA PHE A 104 0.97 5.22 -18.80
C PHE A 104 1.74 4.01 -19.37
N ILE A 105 1.23 3.37 -20.43
CA ILE A 105 1.81 2.16 -21.08
C ILE A 105 3.27 2.33 -21.52
N SER A 106 3.77 3.55 -21.68
CA SER A 106 5.17 3.78 -21.98
C SER A 106 5.57 5.15 -21.46
N GLY A 107 6.56 5.18 -20.56
CA GLY A 107 7.42 6.36 -20.45
C GLY A 107 8.19 6.60 -21.75
N HIS A 108 9.29 7.35 -21.68
CA HIS A 108 10.18 7.47 -22.83
C HIS A 108 10.65 6.07 -23.29
N PRO A 109 10.80 5.85 -24.61
CA PRO A 109 11.34 4.61 -25.13
C PRO A 109 12.66 4.24 -24.44
N PRO A 110 12.91 2.96 -24.12
CA PRO A 110 14.13 2.57 -23.43
C PRO A 110 15.36 2.91 -24.31
N ARG A 111 16.22 3.80 -23.80
CA ARG A 111 17.53 4.12 -24.39
C ARG A 111 18.55 4.28 -23.28
N PHE A 112 19.24 3.20 -22.96
CA PHE A 112 20.23 3.15 -21.87
C PHE A 112 21.54 3.91 -22.18
N GLY A 113 21.69 4.43 -23.41
CA GLY A 113 22.94 5.06 -23.84
C GLY A 113 24.11 4.08 -23.87
N LEU A 114 25.33 4.60 -23.98
CA LEU A 114 26.53 3.84 -23.64
C LEU A 114 26.67 3.85 -22.11
N PHE A 115 26.85 2.69 -21.51
CA PHE A 115 27.10 2.55 -20.08
C PHE A 115 28.28 1.60 -19.86
N GLU A 116 29.10 1.89 -18.85
CA GLU A 116 30.13 0.98 -18.40
C GLU A 116 29.50 -0.07 -17.49
N THR A 117 29.81 -1.34 -17.73
CA THR A 117 29.50 -2.42 -16.81
C THR A 117 30.63 -2.58 -15.80
N PRO A 118 30.34 -2.84 -14.51
CA PRO A 118 31.36 -3.19 -13.52
C PRO A 118 32.18 -4.43 -13.91
#